data_AF-A0A2G9PCY1-F1
#
_entry.id   AF-A0A2G9PCY1-F1
#
_cell.length_a   1.000
_cell.length_b   1.000
_cell.length_c   1.000
_cell.angle_alpha   90.00
_cell.angle_beta   90.00
_cell.angle_gamma   90.00
#
_symmetry.space_group_name_H-M   'P 1'
#
loop_
_entity.id
_entity.type
_entity.pdbx_description
1 polymer ?
#
loop_
_entity_poly.entity_id
_entity_poly.type
_entity_poly.pdbx_seq_one_letter_code
_entity_poly.pdbx_strand_id
1 'polypeptide(L)'
;MFCVPRADIPQALGKNGENLRKMSDILRRRVRIISIPKGIENSKQFIQSVIAPVTFKEIEITPTEIIVNAGSENKAALLGRNKRRINEMKVIVKDFFKLDYKII
;
A
#
# COMPACT_ATOMS: atom_id res chain seq x y z
N MET A 1 -6.37 -6.33 -2.39
CA MET A 1 -5.20 -6.36 -1.50
C MET A 1 -5.73 -6.69 -0.13
N PHE A 2 -5.03 -7.52 0.63
CA PHE A 2 -5.41 -7.88 1.99
C PHE A 2 -4.31 -7.42 2.95
N CYS A 3 -4.73 -6.77 4.03
CA CYS A 3 -3.87 -6.44 5.15
C CYS A 3 -4.12 -7.45 6.25
N VAL A 4 -3.07 -8.06 6.79
CA VAL A 4 -3.18 -9.04 7.89
C VAL A 4 -2.18 -8.68 9.00
N PRO A 5 -2.42 -9.11 10.26
CA PRO A 5 -1.40 -9.05 11.28
C PRO A 5 -0.10 -9.71 10.82
N ARG A 6 1.05 -9.15 11.22
CA ARG A 6 2.36 -9.66 10.77
C ARG A 6 2.57 -11.14 11.11
N ALA A 7 2.05 -11.59 12.25
CA ALA A 7 2.11 -12.98 12.68
C ALA A 7 1.36 -13.94 11.74
N ASP A 8 0.35 -13.45 11.04
CA ASP A 8 -0.54 -14.27 10.21
C ASP A 8 -0.12 -14.30 8.74
N ILE A 9 0.93 -13.55 8.35
CA ILE A 9 1.45 -13.56 6.97
C ILE A 9 1.78 -14.98 6.49
N PRO A 10 2.50 -15.83 7.24
CA PRO A 10 2.80 -17.20 6.82
C PRO A 10 1.52 -18.01 6.55
N GLN A 11 0.51 -17.87 7.42
CA GLN A 11 -0.78 -18.55 7.26
C GLN A 11 -1.55 -18.02 6.05
N ALA A 12 -1.58 -16.71 5.85
CA ALA A 12 -2.26 -16.05 4.74
C ALA A 12 -1.61 -16.39 3.39
N LEU A 13 -0.28 -16.53 3.34
CA LEU A 13 0.43 -16.99 2.14
C LEU A 13 0.18 -18.48 1.87
N GLY A 14 0.16 -19.30 2.92
CA GLY A 14 0.13 -20.76 2.82
C GLY A 14 1.47 -21.35 2.36
N LYS A 15 1.58 -22.68 2.41
CA LYS A 15 2.81 -23.40 2.00
C LYS A 15 3.17 -23.03 0.56
N ASN A 16 4.38 -22.50 0.35
CA ASN A 16 4.84 -22.05 -0.97
C ASN A 16 3.84 -21.10 -1.68
N GLY A 17 3.11 -20.25 -0.93
CA GLY A 17 2.15 -19.30 -1.52
C GLY A 17 0.87 -19.94 -2.06
N GLU A 18 0.51 -21.16 -1.65
CA GLU A 18 -0.69 -21.87 -2.12
C GLU A 18 -1.98 -21.08 -1.90
N ASN A 19 -2.17 -20.47 -0.71
CA ASN A 19 -3.38 -19.70 -0.41
C ASN A 19 -3.46 -18.44 -1.27
N LEU A 20 -2.33 -17.77 -1.49
CA LEU A 20 -2.25 -16.60 -2.37
C LEU A 20 -2.66 -16.96 -3.81
N ARG A 21 -2.18 -18.10 -4.33
CA ARG A 21 -2.52 -18.60 -5.68
C ARG A 21 -4.01 -18.92 -5.79
N LYS A 22 -4.54 -19.74 -4.87
CA LYS A 22 -5.97 -20.07 -4.81
C LYS A 22 -6.85 -18.82 -4.78
N MET A 23 -6.51 -17.85 -3.94
CA MET A 23 -7.25 -16.58 -3.84
C MET A 23 -7.18 -15.76 -5.13
N SER A 24 -6.01 -15.72 -5.78
CA SER A 24 -5.84 -15.04 -7.07
C SER A 24 -6.69 -15.68 -8.16
N ASP A 25 -6.80 -17.00 -8.17
CA ASP A 25 -7.58 -17.77 -9.14
C ASP A 25 -9.09 -17.58 -8.92
N ILE A 26 -9.55 -17.65 -7.66
CA ILE A 26 -10.97 -17.45 -7.29
C ILE A 26 -11.42 -16.02 -7.62
N LEU A 27 -10.62 -15.02 -7.24
CA LEU A 27 -10.98 -13.61 -7.46
C LEU A 27 -10.69 -13.13 -8.89
N ARG A 28 -10.03 -13.95 -9.72
CA ARG A 28 -9.55 -13.64 -11.08
C ARG A 28 -8.79 -12.31 -11.16
N ARG A 29 -8.04 -11.99 -10.09
CA ARG A 29 -7.31 -10.72 -9.93
C ARG A 29 -6.06 -10.96 -9.13
N ARG A 30 -5.00 -10.20 -9.43
CA ARG A 30 -3.75 -10.26 -8.67
C ARG A 30 -4.01 -9.89 -7.21
N VAL A 31 -3.78 -10.85 -6.32
CA VAL A 31 -3.86 -10.67 -4.87
C VAL A 31 -2.48 -10.26 -4.33
N ARG A 32 -2.47 -9.38 -3.33
CA ARG A 32 -1.29 -9.00 -2.56
C ARG A 32 -1.66 -9.04 -1.08
N ILE A 33 -0.77 -9.61 -0.28
CA ILE A 33 -0.88 -9.68 1.18
C ILE A 33 0.20 -8.77 1.75
N ILE A 34 -0.17 -7.86 2.64
CA ILE A 34 0.75 -6.94 3.33
C ILE A 34 0.46 -6.95 4.83
N SER A 35 1.46 -6.62 5.65
CA SER A 35 1.26 -6.47 7.10
C SER A 35 0.52 -5.17 7.41
N ILE A 36 -0.41 -5.24 8.37
CA ILE A 36 -0.96 -4.05 9.04
C ILE A 36 0.20 -3.25 9.68
N PRO A 37 0.25 -1.91 9.50
CA PRO A 37 1.28 -1.07 10.10
C PRO A 37 1.09 -1.02 11.63
N LYS A 38 2.19 -1.04 12.39
CA LYS A 38 2.16 -0.71 13.81
C LYS A 38 2.45 0.78 13.91
N GLY A 39 1.40 1.59 14.06
CA GLY A 39 1.53 3.04 14.22
C GLY A 39 2.10 3.79 13.02
N ILE A 40 2.24 5.10 13.20
CA ILE A 40 2.70 6.05 12.16
C ILE A 40 4.17 5.85 11.80
N GLU A 41 4.97 5.32 12.72
CA GLU A 41 6.39 5.00 12.54
C GLU A 41 6.63 3.99 11.41
N ASN A 42 5.63 3.15 11.10
CA ASN A 42 5.70 2.17 10.01
C ASN A 42 5.05 2.65 8.71
N SER A 43 4.53 3.88 8.66
CA SER A 43 3.81 4.41 7.50
C SER A 43 4.65 4.39 6.21
N LYS A 44 5.94 4.77 6.28
CA LYS A 44 6.86 4.70 5.14
C LYS A 44 6.94 3.29 4.54
N GLN A 45 7.21 2.28 5.37
CA GLN A 45 7.33 0.90 4.90
C GLN A 45 6.00 0.34 4.40
N PHE A 46 4.90 0.69 5.07
CA PHE A 46 3.56 0.28 4.69
C PHE A 46 3.15 0.87 3.33
N ILE A 47 3.29 2.18 3.16
CA ILE A 47 2.98 2.87 1.90
C ILE A 47 3.82 2.27 0.77
N GLN A 48 5.13 2.11 0.98
CA GLN A 48 6.04 1.48 0.01
C GLN A 48 5.56 0.07 -0.39
N SER A 49 5.08 -0.73 0.57
CA SER A 49 4.53 -2.07 0.31
C SER A 49 3.23 -2.03 -0.49
N VAL A 50 2.39 -1.01 -0.27
CA VAL A 50 1.12 -0.84 -1.00
C VAL A 50 1.37 -0.45 -2.47
N ILE A 51 2.33 0.45 -2.73
CA ILE A 51 2.59 0.98 -4.07
C ILE A 51 3.56 0.12 -4.90
N ALA A 52 4.24 -0.85 -4.28
CA ALA A 52 5.20 -1.72 -4.96
C ALA A 52 4.62 -2.32 -6.27
N PRO A 53 5.40 -2.36 -7.36
CA PRO A 53 6.84 -2.09 -7.44
C PRO A 53 7.22 -0.61 -7.64
N VAL A 54 6.26 0.31 -7.65
CA VAL A 54 6.56 1.74 -7.82
C VAL A 54 7.26 2.26 -6.56
N THR A 55 8.22 3.16 -6.73
CA THR A 55 8.95 3.81 -5.65
C THR A 55 8.66 5.31 -5.61
N PHE A 56 8.88 5.93 -4.46
CA PHE A 56 8.91 7.38 -4.31
C PHE A 56 10.30 7.82 -3.86
N LYS A 57 10.63 9.09 -4.09
CA LYS A 57 11.92 9.65 -3.69
C LYS A 57 11.94 9.91 -2.19
N GLU A 58 10.94 10.62 -1.71
CA GLU A 58 10.86 11.09 -0.32
C GLU A 58 9.41 11.00 0.20
N ILE A 59 9.29 10.92 1.52
CA ILE A 59 8.02 10.95 2.23
C ILE A 59 8.16 11.87 3.43
N GLU A 60 7.21 12.79 3.56
CA GLU A 60 7.07 13.70 4.70
C GLU A 60 5.79 13.34 5.43
N ILE A 61 5.86 13.29 6.76
CA ILE A 61 4.74 12.96 7.63
C ILE A 61 4.55 14.13 8.56
N THR A 62 3.39 14.77 8.44
CA THR A 62 2.97 15.86 9.31
C THR A 62 1.87 15.36 10.26
N PRO A 63 1.46 16.15 11.26
CA PRO A 63 0.35 15.78 12.15
C PRO A 63 -0.99 15.57 11.44
N THR A 64 -1.15 16.07 10.20
CA THR A 64 -2.42 16.03 9.45
C THR A 64 -2.32 15.29 8.12
N GLU A 65 -1.13 15.19 7.53
CA GLU A 65 -0.96 14.69 6.17
C GLU A 65 0.27 13.79 6.01
N ILE A 66 0.18 12.86 5.07
CA ILE A 66 1.32 12.14 4.51
C ILE A 66 1.53 12.62 3.08
N ILE A 67 2.71 13.17 2.82
CA ILE A 67 3.09 13.77 1.55
C ILE A 67 4.18 12.92 0.92
N VAL A 68 3.91 12.39 -0.28
CA VAL A 68 4.84 11.57 -1.04
C VAL A 68 5.39 12.35 -2.22
N ASN A 69 6.71 12.52 -2.27
CA ASN A 69 7.39 13.09 -3.43
C ASN A 69 7.70 11.96 -4.42
N ALA A 70 7.02 11.97 -5.57
CA ALA A 70 7.13 10.91 -6.56
C ALA A 70 8.46 10.90 -7.31
N GLY A 71 9.17 12.04 -7.36
CA GLY A 71 10.16 12.31 -8.39
C GLY A 71 9.54 12.48 -9.78
N SER A 72 10.36 12.88 -10.75
CA SER A 72 9.92 13.14 -12.14
C SER A 72 9.42 11.90 -12.87
N GLU A 73 9.96 10.72 -12.55
CA GLU A 73 9.72 9.49 -13.32
C GLU A 73 8.45 8.74 -12.88
N ASN A 74 8.14 8.72 -11.58
CA ASN A 74 7.11 7.83 -11.03
C ASN A 74 5.75 8.50 -10.78
N LYS A 75 5.63 9.83 -10.95
CA LYS A 75 4.40 10.58 -10.63
C LYS A 75 3.16 10.05 -11.33
N ALA A 76 3.26 9.75 -12.63
CA ALA A 76 2.14 9.20 -13.40
C ALA A 76 1.72 7.80 -12.90
N ALA A 77 2.68 6.96 -12.52
CA ALA A 77 2.43 5.62 -12.01
C ALA A 77 1.75 5.63 -10.63
N LEU A 78 2.14 6.56 -9.75
CA LEU A 78 1.52 6.75 -8.43
C LEU A 78 0.11 7.31 -8.50
N LEU A 79 -0.15 8.25 -9.45
CA LEU A 79 -1.50 8.75 -9.68
C LEU A 79 -2.43 7.66 -10.25
N GLY A 80 -1.90 6.88 -11.19
CA GLY A 80 -2.65 5.88 -11.94
C GLY A 80 -3.66 6.49 -12.92
N ARG A 81 -4.19 5.64 -13.82
CA ARG A 81 -5.21 6.05 -14.80
C ARG A 81 -6.44 6.61 -14.09
N ASN A 82 -6.93 7.75 -14.55
CA ASN A 82 -8.08 8.48 -13.97
C ASN A 82 -7.92 8.77 -12.46
N LYS A 83 -6.69 8.99 -11.98
CA LYS A 83 -6.38 9.22 -10.56
C LYS A 83 -6.87 8.10 -9.63
N ARG A 84 -7.10 6.90 -10.17
CA ARG A 84 -7.65 5.78 -9.39
C ARG A 84 -6.73 5.40 -8.24
N ARG A 85 -5.42 5.33 -8.47
CA ARG A 85 -4.45 4.86 -7.47
C ARG A 85 -4.27 5.86 -6.33
N ILE A 86 -4.24 7.16 -6.62
CA ILE A 86 -4.19 8.18 -5.56
C ILE A 86 -5.48 8.16 -4.73
N ASN A 87 -6.65 7.95 -5.33
CA ASN A 87 -7.91 7.86 -4.59
C ASN A 87 -7.95 6.62 -3.70
N GLU A 88 -7.49 5.47 -4.20
CA GLU A 88 -7.33 4.25 -3.38
C GLU A 88 -6.36 4.51 -2.21
N MET A 89 -5.24 5.20 -2.43
CA MET A 89 -4.30 5.52 -1.37
C MET A 89 -4.85 6.49 -0.32
N LYS A 90 -5.64 7.49 -0.72
CA LYS A 90 -6.31 8.39 0.23
C LYS A 90 -7.20 7.62 1.21
N VAL A 91 -7.97 6.66 0.71
CA VAL A 91 -8.81 5.81 1.56
C VAL A 91 -7.95 4.97 2.50
N ILE A 92 -6.93 4.29 1.98
CA ILE A 92 -6.03 3.45 2.79
C ILE A 92 -5.34 4.25 3.90
N VAL A 93 -4.76 5.41 3.57
CA VAL A 93 -4.05 6.25 4.55
C VAL A 93 -5.01 6.79 5.60
N LYS A 94 -6.20 7.22 5.20
CA LYS A 94 -7.24 7.67 6.13
C LYS A 94 -7.69 6.55 7.06
N ASP A 95 -7.86 5.33 6.56
CA ASP A 95 -8.31 4.21 7.38
C ASP A 95 -7.26 3.80 8.44
N PHE A 96 -6.00 3.67 8.04
CA PHE A 96 -4.92 3.19 8.92
C PHE A 96 -4.28 4.26 9.80
N PHE A 97 -4.18 5.51 9.32
CA PHE A 97 -3.43 6.57 10.02
C PHE A 97 -4.30 7.77 10.40
N LYS A 98 -5.54 7.87 9.90
CA LYS A 98 -6.43 9.04 10.11
C LYS A 98 -5.84 10.37 9.59
N LEU A 99 -4.96 10.29 8.59
CA LEU A 99 -4.31 11.43 7.94
C LEU A 99 -4.78 11.57 6.48
N ASP A 100 -4.56 12.74 5.90
CA ASP A 100 -4.72 12.94 4.46
C ASP A 100 -3.49 12.46 3.68
N TYR A 101 -3.68 12.19 2.38
CA TYR A 101 -2.62 11.72 1.49
C TYR A 101 -2.47 12.60 0.26
N LYS A 102 -1.24 13.06 0.00
CA LYS A 102 -0.88 13.90 -1.16
C LYS A 102 0.34 13.34 -1.89
N ILE A 103 0.38 13.61 -3.19
CA ILE A 103 1.53 13.33 -4.04
C ILE A 103 2.01 14.66 -4.63
N ILE A 104 3.30 14.94 -4.52
CA ILE A 104 3.98 16.10 -5.12
C ILE A 104 4.90 15.61 -6.23
#